data_AF-A0A1F9MBB6-F1
#
_entry.id   AF-A0A1F9MBB6-F1
#
_cell.length_a   1.000
_cell.length_b   1.000
_cell.length_c   1.000
_cell.angle_alpha   90.00
_cell.angle_beta   90.00
_cell.angle_gamma   90.00
#
_symmetry.space_group_name_H-M   'P 1'
#
loop_
_entity.id
_entity.type
_entity.pdbx_description
1 polymer ?
#
loop_
_entity_poly.entity_id
_entity_poly.type
_entity_poly.pdbx_seq_one_letter_code
_entity_poly.pdbx_strand_id
1 'polypeptide(L)'
;MLESTENPMAYINKRWESLYDVLCKRDSVFDQMTNLFTLCATIGHLNGEDKPLADKKGIFRWSNLNSETDVSILTAIAWDARERDLSILVDKKRIMDIACDYAESGMQYLYDNFFEDYMQDGQLLRPEKLDIEFNLAQIVEGLRQKQSVF
;
A
#
# COMPACT_ATOMS: atom_id res chain seq x y z
N MET A 1 -9.98 28.11 10.44
CA MET A 1 -9.52 26.75 10.08
C MET A 1 -8.69 26.91 8.82
N LEU A 2 -7.36 26.92 8.94
CA LEU A 2 -6.49 27.03 7.77
C LEU A 2 -6.43 25.64 7.15
N GLU A 3 -7.11 25.44 6.02
CA GLU A 3 -6.90 24.25 5.20
C GLU A 3 -5.41 24.23 4.81
N SER A 4 -4.68 23.21 5.28
CA SER A 4 -3.34 22.95 4.81
C SER A 4 -3.38 22.79 3.28
N THR A 5 -2.67 23.68 2.58
CA THR A 5 -2.48 23.70 1.12
C THR A 5 -1.57 22.56 0.65
N GLU A 6 -1.07 21.73 1.56
CA GLU A 6 -0.19 20.63 1.22
C GLU A 6 -0.95 19.53 0.49
N ASN A 7 -0.44 19.20 -0.70
CA ASN A 7 -0.88 18.08 -1.52
C ASN A 7 0.29 17.10 -1.69
N PRO A 8 0.67 16.36 -0.62
CA PRO A 8 1.86 15.51 -0.60
C PRO A 8 1.77 14.39 -1.63
N MET A 9 2.94 13.93 -2.09
CA MET A 9 3.09 12.84 -3.05
C MET A 9 3.24 11.51 -2.31
N ALA A 10 2.52 10.48 -2.73
CA ALA A 10 2.77 9.11 -2.33
C ALA A 10 3.93 8.53 -3.13
N TYR A 11 4.84 7.85 -2.45
CA TYR A 11 6.00 7.21 -3.05
C TYR A 11 5.97 5.70 -2.82
N ILE A 12 6.49 4.96 -3.80
CA ILE A 12 6.83 3.54 -3.70
C ILE A 12 8.31 3.34 -4.03
N ASN A 13 8.89 2.22 -3.63
CA ASN A 13 10.17 1.79 -4.18
C ASN A 13 10.00 1.46 -5.67
N LYS A 14 10.92 1.95 -6.52
CA LYS A 14 10.88 1.72 -7.98
C LYS A 14 10.79 0.25 -8.37
N ARG A 15 11.36 -0.66 -7.57
CA ARG A 15 11.29 -2.10 -7.85
C ARG A 15 9.86 -2.66 -7.89
N TRP A 16 8.89 -1.95 -7.33
CA TRP A 16 7.48 -2.33 -7.32
C TRP A 16 6.67 -1.78 -8.47
N GLU A 17 7.25 -0.93 -9.32
CA GLU A 17 6.54 -0.27 -10.43
C GLU A 17 5.79 -1.29 -11.30
N SER A 18 6.45 -2.36 -11.72
CA SER A 18 5.83 -3.37 -12.58
C SER A 18 4.66 -4.08 -11.91
N LEU A 19 4.71 -4.30 -10.59
CA LEU A 19 3.61 -4.91 -9.85
C LEU A 19 2.41 -3.96 -9.78
N TYR A 20 2.64 -2.68 -9.48
CA TYR A 20 1.59 -1.68 -9.53
C TYR A 20 0.97 -1.58 -10.92
N ASP A 21 1.77 -1.56 -11.97
CA ASP A 21 1.28 -1.45 -13.35
C ASP A 21 0.42 -2.65 -13.76
N VAL A 22 0.77 -3.86 -13.31
CA VAL A 22 -0.01 -5.07 -13.62
C VAL A 22 -1.28 -5.14 -12.77
N LEU A 23 -1.16 -4.90 -11.46
CA LEU A 23 -2.26 -5.02 -10.51
C LEU A 23 -3.28 -3.88 -10.60
N CYS A 24 -2.93 -2.78 -11.26
CA CYS A 24 -3.81 -1.62 -11.49
C CYS A 24 -4.08 -1.34 -12.97
N LYS A 25 -3.79 -2.27 -13.87
CA LYS A 25 -4.14 -2.14 -15.30
C LYS A 25 -5.66 -2.12 -15.48
N ARG A 26 -6.14 -1.62 -16.62
CA ARG A 26 -7.55 -1.70 -17.00
C ARG A 26 -8.05 -3.15 -16.92
N ASP A 27 -9.20 -3.36 -16.29
CA ASP A 27 -9.81 -4.68 -16.02
C ASP A 27 -8.96 -5.61 -15.13
N SER A 28 -8.05 -5.03 -14.33
CA SER A 28 -7.36 -5.74 -13.26
C SER A 28 -8.13 -5.64 -11.94
N VAL A 29 -7.55 -6.16 -10.87
CA VAL A 29 -8.21 -6.27 -9.58
C VAL A 29 -8.39 -4.91 -8.91
N PHE A 30 -7.37 -4.06 -8.96
CA PHE A 30 -7.45 -2.76 -8.31
C PHE A 30 -7.79 -1.70 -9.36
N ASP A 31 -8.97 -1.12 -9.22
CA ASP A 31 -9.44 -0.03 -10.09
C ASP A 31 -8.51 1.20 -10.04
N GLN A 32 -7.83 1.42 -8.90
CA GLN A 32 -6.96 2.56 -8.68
C GLN A 32 -5.69 2.18 -7.91
N MET A 33 -4.57 2.84 -8.24
CA MET A 33 -3.30 2.72 -7.50
C MET A 33 -3.44 3.08 -6.02
N THR A 34 -4.36 4.00 -5.69
CA THR A 34 -4.68 4.36 -4.30
C THR A 34 -5.22 3.18 -3.53
N ASN A 35 -6.06 2.32 -4.12
CA ASN A 35 -6.61 1.15 -3.42
C ASN A 35 -5.53 0.12 -3.10
N LEU A 36 -4.65 -0.20 -4.07
CA LEU A 36 -3.52 -1.10 -3.84
C LEU A 36 -2.56 -0.52 -2.79
N PHE A 37 -2.28 0.78 -2.85
CA PHE A 37 -1.44 1.45 -1.86
C PHE A 37 -2.04 1.40 -0.46
N THR A 38 -3.33 1.72 -0.30
CA THR A 38 -4.04 1.66 0.98
C THR A 38 -4.05 0.24 1.54
N LEU A 39 -4.25 -0.78 0.69
CA LEU A 39 -4.14 -2.18 1.10
C LEU A 39 -2.73 -2.51 1.59
N CYS A 40 -1.69 -2.14 0.83
CA CYS A 40 -0.30 -2.39 1.22
C CYS A 40 0.03 -1.70 2.55
N ALA A 41 -0.35 -0.44 2.72
CA ALA A 41 -0.15 0.27 3.99
C ALA A 41 -0.84 -0.44 5.16
N THR A 42 -2.06 -0.95 4.94
CA THR A 42 -2.79 -1.73 5.94
C THR A 42 -2.06 -3.03 6.29
N ILE A 43 -1.62 -3.80 5.29
CA ILE A 43 -0.87 -5.04 5.50
C ILE A 43 0.44 -4.78 6.25
N GLY A 44 1.21 -3.75 5.84
CA GLY A 44 2.45 -3.38 6.49
C GLY A 44 2.25 -3.00 7.95
N HIS A 45 1.22 -2.20 8.24
CA HIS A 45 0.86 -1.84 9.61
C HIS A 45 0.47 -3.06 10.47
N LEU A 46 -0.35 -3.96 9.93
CA LEU A 46 -0.77 -5.18 10.64
C LEU A 46 0.39 -6.15 10.93
N ASN A 47 1.39 -6.18 10.06
CA ASN A 47 2.58 -7.02 10.26
C ASN A 47 3.66 -6.34 11.13
N GLY A 48 3.46 -5.08 11.55
CA GLY A 48 4.35 -4.38 12.48
C GLY A 48 5.72 -3.97 11.90
N GLU A 49 5.87 -3.98 10.56
CA GLU A 49 7.14 -3.65 9.91
C GLU A 49 7.06 -2.24 9.29
N ASP A 50 7.80 -1.28 9.84
CA ASP A 50 8.11 -0.04 9.14
C ASP A 50 9.40 -0.21 8.33
N LYS A 51 9.32 -0.03 7.01
CA LYS A 51 10.51 -0.13 6.16
C LYS A 51 10.74 1.22 5.48
N PRO A 52 11.85 1.91 5.79
CA PRO A 52 12.17 3.16 5.14
C PRO A 52 12.24 2.98 3.62
N LEU A 53 11.50 3.81 2.89
CA LEU A 53 11.55 3.77 1.43
C LEU A 53 12.93 4.15 0.88
N ALA A 54 13.53 3.25 0.10
CA ALA A 54 14.68 3.52 -0.75
C ALA A 54 14.25 3.67 -2.23
N ASP A 55 15.07 4.36 -3.04
CA ASP A 55 14.88 4.57 -4.49
C ASP A 55 13.43 4.88 -4.90
N LYS A 56 12.95 6.05 -4.47
CA LYS A 56 11.53 6.42 -4.51
C LYS A 56 11.03 6.75 -5.93
N LYS A 57 9.79 6.37 -6.22
CA LYS A 57 8.98 6.80 -7.38
C LYS A 57 7.64 7.34 -6.90
N GLY A 58 7.27 8.54 -7.34
CA GLY A 58 5.94 9.10 -7.04
C GLY A 58 4.86 8.45 -7.89
N ILE A 59 3.73 8.08 -7.28
CA ILE A 59 2.62 7.37 -7.97
C ILE A 59 1.31 8.15 -7.99
N PHE A 60 0.99 8.94 -6.95
CA PHE A 60 -0.18 9.81 -6.93
C PHE A 60 -0.03 10.89 -5.84
N ARG A 61 -0.90 11.90 -5.85
CA ARG A 61 -0.94 12.94 -4.82
C ARG A 61 -2.08 12.69 -3.83
N TRP A 62 -2.00 13.29 -2.65
CA TRP A 62 -3.06 13.24 -1.62
C TRP A 62 -4.45 13.54 -2.18
N SER A 63 -4.56 14.53 -3.08
CA SER A 63 -5.82 14.90 -3.74
C SER A 63 -6.44 13.79 -4.61
N ASN A 64 -5.69 12.73 -4.92
CA ASN A 64 -6.20 11.55 -5.63
C ASN A 64 -6.82 10.51 -4.69
N LEU A 65 -6.57 10.57 -3.38
CA LEU A 65 -7.14 9.65 -2.40
C LEU A 65 -8.64 9.91 -2.24
N ASN A 66 -9.42 8.84 -2.07
CA ASN A 66 -10.80 8.98 -1.66
C ASN A 66 -10.85 9.48 -0.20
N SER A 67 -11.56 10.59 0.03
CA SER A 67 -11.62 11.25 1.34
C SER A 67 -12.37 10.45 2.40
N GLU A 68 -13.31 9.58 2.00
CA GLU A 68 -14.11 8.79 2.94
C GLU A 68 -13.42 7.49 3.31
N THR A 69 -12.73 6.85 2.36
CA THR A 69 -12.09 5.54 2.56
C THR A 69 -10.59 5.63 2.77
N ASP A 70 -9.83 5.97 1.72
CA ASP A 70 -8.36 5.93 1.75
C ASP A 70 -7.81 6.87 2.81
N VAL A 71 -8.27 8.13 2.84
CA VAL A 71 -7.82 9.12 3.83
C VAL A 71 -8.09 8.65 5.25
N SER A 72 -9.29 8.11 5.52
CA SER A 72 -9.67 7.61 6.84
C SER A 72 -8.76 6.46 7.30
N ILE A 73 -8.50 5.49 6.42
CA ILE A 73 -7.65 4.32 6.72
C ILE A 73 -6.21 4.76 6.95
N LEU A 74 -5.62 5.54 6.04
CA LEU A 74 -4.23 5.98 6.15
C LEU A 74 -4.02 6.87 7.38
N THR A 75 -4.99 7.73 7.71
CA THR A 75 -4.95 8.55 8.93
C THR A 75 -5.01 7.68 10.19
N ALA A 76 -5.86 6.66 10.21
CA ALA A 76 -5.95 5.74 11.35
C ALA A 76 -4.64 4.96 11.57
N ILE A 77 -4.01 4.48 10.49
CA ILE A 77 -2.69 3.83 10.53
C ILE A 77 -1.64 4.79 11.09
N ALA A 78 -1.57 6.01 10.56
CA ALA A 78 -0.59 7.01 11.01
C ALA A 78 -0.80 7.42 12.47
N TRP A 79 -2.05 7.50 12.92
CA TRP A 79 -2.42 7.81 14.30
C TRP A 79 -2.00 6.70 15.26
N ASP A 80 -2.29 5.44 14.95
CA ASP A 80 -1.90 4.33 15.81
C ASP A 80 -0.37 4.15 15.87
N ALA A 81 0.31 4.27 14.71
CA ALA A 81 1.78 4.24 14.61
C ALA A 81 2.49 5.38 15.37
N ARG A 82 1.77 6.43 15.77
CA ARG A 82 2.29 7.58 16.50
C ARG A 82 1.79 7.64 17.94
N GLU A 83 1.54 6.47 18.54
CA GLU A 83 1.07 6.37 19.92
C GLU A 83 -0.19 7.21 20.17
N ARG A 84 -1.01 7.36 19.12
CA ARG A 84 -2.29 8.08 19.14
C ARG A 84 -2.16 9.59 19.38
N ASP A 85 -1.03 10.18 18.99
CA ASP A 85 -0.87 11.64 18.97
C ASP A 85 -1.86 12.29 18.00
N LEU A 86 -2.78 13.11 18.54
CA LEU A 86 -3.79 13.83 17.75
C LEU A 86 -3.20 14.89 16.82
N SER A 87 -1.94 15.32 17.03
CA SER A 87 -1.27 16.28 16.15
C SER A 87 -1.16 15.76 14.71
N ILE A 88 -1.14 14.42 14.53
CA ILE A 88 -1.05 13.78 13.22
C ILE A 88 -2.25 14.07 12.32
N LEU A 89 -3.43 14.31 12.90
CA LEU A 89 -4.69 14.41 12.16
C LEU A 89 -4.74 15.63 11.22
N VAL A 90 -3.86 16.61 11.46
CA VAL A 90 -3.77 17.82 10.63
C VAL A 90 -2.54 17.85 9.73
N ASP A 91 -1.65 16.86 9.84
CA ASP A 91 -0.38 16.78 9.11
C ASP A 91 -0.46 15.73 7.98
N LYS A 92 -1.08 16.14 6.86
CA LYS A 92 -1.23 15.30 5.66
C LYS A 92 0.11 14.75 5.16
N LYS A 93 1.16 15.56 5.22
CA LYS A 93 2.49 15.15 4.77
C LYS A 93 3.02 14.02 5.64
N ARG A 94 2.90 14.16 6.96
CA ARG A 94 3.35 13.13 7.89
C ARG A 94 2.53 11.85 7.80
N ILE A 95 1.22 11.96 7.63
CA ILE A 95 0.35 10.80 7.35
C ILE A 95 0.85 10.07 6.10
N MET A 96 1.09 10.79 5.01
CA MET A 96 1.57 10.22 3.75
C MET A 96 2.95 9.57 3.91
N ASP A 97 3.89 10.21 4.60
CA ASP A 97 5.23 9.66 4.84
C ASP A 97 5.15 8.32 5.59
N ILE A 98 4.35 8.23 6.65
CA ILE A 98 4.14 6.98 7.42
C ILE A 98 3.45 5.92 6.56
N ALA A 99 2.43 6.31 5.80
CA ALA A 99 1.73 5.40 4.90
C ALA A 99 2.66 4.81 3.83
N CYS A 100 3.61 5.59 3.30
CA CYS A 100 4.59 5.09 2.33
C CYS A 100 5.48 4.01 2.95
N ASP A 101 6.00 4.24 4.16
CA ASP A 101 6.88 3.27 4.83
C ASP A 101 6.14 1.94 5.13
N TYR A 102 4.86 2.00 5.51
CA TYR A 102 4.05 0.79 5.65
C TYR A 102 3.67 0.15 4.30
N ALA A 103 3.39 0.96 3.28
CA ALA A 103 3.09 0.43 1.95
C ALA A 103 4.28 -0.34 1.35
N GLU A 104 5.52 0.08 1.64
CA GLU A 104 6.73 -0.67 1.27
C GLU A 104 6.75 -2.06 1.91
N SER A 105 6.53 -2.15 3.22
CA SER A 105 6.49 -3.44 3.92
C SER A 105 5.32 -4.31 3.45
N GLY A 106 4.15 -3.71 3.20
CA GLY A 106 3.00 -4.44 2.68
C GLY A 106 3.21 -4.99 1.28
N MET A 107 3.84 -4.22 0.39
CA MET A 107 4.18 -4.71 -0.94
C MET A 107 5.26 -5.79 -0.89
N GLN A 108 6.25 -5.65 -0.01
CA GLN A 108 7.24 -6.71 0.24
C GLN A 108 6.55 -8.00 0.72
N TYR A 109 5.60 -7.90 1.66
CA TYR A 109 4.82 -9.05 2.11
C TYR A 109 4.05 -9.72 0.98
N LEU A 110 3.36 -8.93 0.14
CA LEU A 110 2.65 -9.46 -1.01
C LEU A 110 3.59 -10.16 -1.99
N TYR A 111 4.76 -9.56 -2.23
CA TYR A 111 5.80 -10.14 -3.05
C TYR A 111 6.25 -11.51 -2.52
N ASP A 112 6.72 -11.57 -1.27
CA ASP A 112 7.30 -12.77 -0.68
C ASP A 112 6.30 -13.94 -0.56
N ASN A 113 5.01 -13.64 -0.42
CA ASN A 113 4.00 -14.67 -0.18
C ASN A 113 3.23 -15.09 -1.45
N PHE A 114 3.22 -14.27 -2.51
CA PHE A 114 2.31 -14.49 -3.64
C PHE A 114 2.90 -14.20 -5.01
N PHE A 115 3.91 -13.33 -5.11
CA PHE A 115 4.45 -12.91 -6.41
C PHE A 115 5.92 -13.30 -6.64
N GLU A 116 6.64 -13.81 -5.64
CA GLU A 116 8.05 -14.19 -5.75
C GLU A 116 8.29 -15.13 -6.94
N ASP A 117 7.52 -16.22 -7.03
CA ASP A 117 7.61 -17.22 -8.12
C ASP A 117 7.25 -16.64 -9.51
N TYR A 118 6.59 -15.49 -9.53
CA TYR A 118 6.16 -14.81 -10.75
C TYR A 118 7.06 -13.62 -11.09
N MET A 119 8.14 -13.37 -10.36
CA MET A 119 9.00 -12.21 -10.56
C MET A 119 10.44 -12.64 -10.82
N GLN A 120 11.06 -12.06 -11.85
CA GLN A 120 12.48 -12.22 -12.14
C GLN A 120 13.09 -10.87 -12.52
N ASP A 121 14.22 -10.51 -11.90
CA ASP A 121 14.94 -9.25 -12.13
C ASP A 121 14.05 -8.00 -12.03
N GLY A 122 13.07 -8.02 -11.10
CA GLY A 122 12.12 -6.92 -10.90
C GLY A 122 11.04 -6.81 -11.98
N GLN A 123 10.89 -7.82 -12.83
CA GLN A 123 9.84 -7.90 -13.84
C GLN A 123 8.92 -9.09 -13.58
N LEU A 124 7.62 -8.89 -13.82
CA LEU A 124 6.65 -9.97 -13.71
C LEU A 124 6.79 -10.92 -14.92
N LEU A 125 7.06 -12.19 -14.65
CA LEU A 125 7.11 -13.27 -15.61
C LEU A 125 5.69 -13.67 -16.00
N ARG A 126 5.40 -13.63 -17.31
CA ARG A 126 4.14 -14.12 -17.91
C ARG A 126 2.89 -13.52 -17.23
N PRO A 127 2.72 -12.18 -17.24
CA PRO A 127 1.55 -11.49 -16.67
C PRO A 127 0.21 -12.08 -17.16
N GLU A 128 0.16 -12.56 -18.40
CA GLU A 128 -1.00 -13.23 -18.99
C GLU A 128 -1.38 -14.59 -18.37
N LYS A 129 -0.51 -15.20 -17.55
CA LYS A 129 -0.79 -16.45 -16.83
C LYS A 129 -1.13 -16.24 -15.36
N LEU A 130 -1.05 -15.01 -14.87
CA LEU A 130 -1.47 -14.69 -13.51
C LEU A 130 -3.01 -14.71 -13.48
N ASP A 131 -3.58 -15.73 -12.86
CA ASP A 131 -5.00 -15.69 -12.47
C ASP A 131 -5.09 -14.82 -11.19
N ILE A 132 -5.05 -13.51 -11.39
CA ILE A 132 -4.90 -12.52 -10.31
C ILE A 132 -6.08 -12.64 -9.32
N GLU A 133 -7.29 -12.93 -9.81
CA GLU A 133 -8.49 -13.13 -8.99
C GLU A 133 -8.33 -14.31 -8.02
N PHE A 134 -7.81 -15.45 -8.49
CA PHE A 134 -7.56 -16.62 -7.65
C PHE A 134 -6.48 -16.35 -6.59
N ASN A 135 -5.39 -15.67 -6.98
CA ASN A 135 -4.29 -15.39 -6.06
C ASN A 135 -4.68 -14.39 -4.96
N LEU A 136 -5.58 -13.44 -5.24
CA LEU A 136 -6.07 -12.52 -4.20
C LEU A 136 -7.07 -13.15 -3.25
N ALA A 137 -7.92 -14.07 -3.71
CA ALA A 137 -8.74 -14.84 -2.80
C ALA A 137 -7.87 -15.62 -1.79
N GLN A 138 -6.73 -16.14 -2.24
CA GLN A 138 -5.73 -16.76 -1.35
C GLN A 138 -5.02 -15.73 -0.46
N ILE A 139 -4.71 -14.53 -0.95
CA ILE A 139 -4.16 -13.43 -0.13
C ILE A 139 -5.12 -13.10 1.02
N VAL A 140 -6.40 -12.86 0.70
CA VAL A 140 -7.43 -12.50 1.68
C VAL A 140 -7.65 -13.62 2.70
N GLU A 141 -7.69 -14.88 2.26
CA GLU A 141 -7.83 -16.00 3.21
C GLU A 141 -6.57 -16.26 4.04
N GLY A 142 -5.37 -16.06 3.48
CA GLY A 142 -4.12 -16.12 4.25
C GLY A 142 -4.05 -15.06 5.35
N LEU A 143 -4.55 -13.84 5.08
CA LEU A 143 -4.67 -12.77 6.07
C LEU A 143 -5.70 -13.11 7.17
N ARG A 144 -6.84 -13.72 6.80
CA ARG A 144 -7.86 -14.18 7.77
C ARG A 144 -7.35 -15.25 8.72
N GLN A 145 -6.62 -16.23 8.20
CA GLN A 145 -6.11 -17.36 9.01
C GLN A 145 -5.04 -16.90 10.01
N LYS A 146 -4.18 -15.93 9.66
CA LYS A 146 -3.20 -15.36 10.60
C LYS A 146 -3.86 -14.59 11.76
N GLN A 147 -5.05 -14.01 11.56
CA GLN A 147 -5.80 -13.32 12.62
C GLN A 147 -6.52 -14.30 13.58
N SER A 148 -6.67 -15.58 13.23
CA SER A 148 -7.39 -16.56 14.05
C SER A 148 -6.54 -17.23 15.14
N VAL A 149 -5.27 -16.84 15.26
CA VAL A 149 -4.28 -17.44 16.18
C VAL A 149 -4.08 -16.60 17.45
N PHE A 150 -4.91 -15.57 17.68
CA PHE A 150 -4.93 -14.77 18.90
C PHE A 150 -6.29 -14.84 19.60
#